data_AF-G7Y5M8-F1
#
_entry.id   AF-G7Y5M8-F1
#
_cell.length_a   1.000
_cell.length_b   1.000
_cell.length_c   1.000
_cell.angle_alpha   90.00
_cell.angle_beta   90.00
_cell.angle_gamma   90.00
#
_symmetry.space_group_name_H-M   'P 1'
#
loop_
_entity.id
_entity.type
_entity.pdbx_description
1 polymer ?
#
loop_
_entity_poly.entity_id
_entity_poly.type
_entity_poly.pdbx_seq_one_letter_code
_entity_poly.pdbx_strand_id
1 'polypeptide(L)'
;MRLSSDLCAFGKILIQEFDALDKKRNRKLCLDELKSFLTTFGFKESQAILFMKLFDKDKDGFISKEEFSAAVKKIKPNRISEAQLRQLFKKADKKNCGKLDAKELRTCLVQHDKTLDTNHVDDWIRKHDKNRDGRLNYEEFITFMLDVL
;
A
#
# COMPACT_ATOMS: atom_id res chain seq x y z
N MET A 1 1.38 -7.12 -18.94
CA MET A 1 2.16 -6.94 -17.69
C MET A 1 1.49 -7.73 -16.57
N ARG A 2 1.91 -8.97 -16.29
CA ARG A 2 1.37 -9.78 -15.17
C ARG A 2 2.23 -9.72 -13.90
N LEU A 3 3.54 -9.44 -14.06
CA LEU A 3 4.50 -9.43 -12.96
C LEU A 3 4.12 -8.48 -11.81
N SER A 4 3.55 -7.31 -12.07
CA SER A 4 3.23 -6.35 -11.00
C SER A 4 2.11 -6.84 -10.07
N SER A 5 1.16 -7.59 -10.62
CA SER A 5 0.01 -8.12 -9.89
C SER A 5 0.44 -9.28 -8.99
N ASP A 6 1.25 -10.18 -9.55
CA ASP A 6 1.82 -11.31 -8.82
C ASP A 6 2.74 -10.81 -7.70
N LEU A 7 3.60 -9.82 -7.97
CA LEU A 7 4.54 -9.28 -6.97
C LEU A 7 3.83 -8.74 -5.72
N CYS A 8 2.65 -8.14 -5.87
CA CYS A 8 1.90 -7.59 -4.74
C CYS A 8 1.20 -8.67 -3.92
N ALA A 9 0.67 -9.71 -4.57
CA ALA A 9 0.12 -10.87 -3.87
C ALA A 9 1.23 -11.63 -3.13
N PHE A 10 2.36 -11.86 -3.81
CA PHE A 10 3.54 -12.53 -3.24
C PHE A 10 4.14 -11.76 -2.08
N GLY A 11 4.29 -10.43 -2.21
CA GLY A 11 4.80 -9.60 -1.12
C GLY A 11 3.96 -9.68 0.15
N LYS A 12 2.63 -9.80 0.03
CA LYS A 12 1.73 -9.96 1.19
C LYS A 12 1.87 -11.34 1.84
N ILE A 13 1.91 -12.42 1.05
CA ILE A 13 2.08 -13.79 1.55
C ILE A 13 3.43 -13.93 2.27
N LEU A 14 4.50 -13.42 1.65
CA LEU A 14 5.84 -13.43 2.21
C LEU A 14 5.94 -12.62 3.53
N ILE A 15 5.12 -11.58 3.77
CA ILE A 15 5.09 -10.89 5.09
C ILE A 15 4.52 -11.82 6.16
N GLN A 16 3.40 -12.47 5.86
CA GLN A 16 2.73 -13.32 6.83
C GLN A 16 3.61 -14.53 7.16
N GLU A 17 4.29 -15.06 6.15
CA GLU A 17 5.17 -16.22 6.28
C GLU A 17 6.63 -15.84 6.57
N PHE A 18 6.95 -14.55 6.79
CA PHE A 18 8.34 -14.10 6.99
C PHE A 18 9.00 -14.83 8.17
N ASP A 19 8.27 -15.00 9.27
CA ASP A 19 8.76 -15.71 10.46
C ASP A 19 8.86 -17.24 10.23
N ALA A 20 8.07 -17.80 9.31
CA ALA A 20 8.16 -19.21 8.90
C ALA A 20 9.34 -19.45 7.93
N LEU A 21 9.71 -18.41 7.19
CA LEU A 21 10.79 -18.39 6.20
C LEU A 21 12.17 -18.17 6.83
N ASP A 22 12.23 -17.35 7.87
CA ASP A 22 13.42 -17.10 8.68
C ASP A 22 13.72 -18.31 9.58
N LYS A 23 14.13 -19.42 8.96
CA LYS A 23 14.56 -20.64 9.65
C LYS A 23 15.74 -20.37 10.58
N LYS A 24 16.58 -19.40 10.23
CA LYS A 24 17.74 -18.99 11.02
C LYS A 24 17.38 -18.06 12.18
N ARG A 25 16.13 -17.60 12.28
CA ARG A 25 15.64 -16.62 13.28
C ARG A 25 16.54 -15.38 13.38
N ASN A 26 17.20 -15.01 12.30
CA ASN A 26 18.13 -13.89 12.25
C ASN A 26 17.42 -12.57 11.86
N ARG A 27 16.10 -12.60 11.70
CA ARG A 27 15.22 -11.51 11.22
C ARG A 27 15.60 -10.98 9.84
N LYS A 28 16.31 -11.77 9.04
CA LYS A 28 16.87 -11.43 7.74
C LYS A 28 16.76 -12.60 6.77
N LEU A 29 16.00 -12.43 5.69
CA LEU A 29 15.92 -13.47 4.66
C LEU A 29 17.13 -13.45 3.75
N CYS A 30 17.90 -14.53 3.68
CA CYS A 30 18.97 -14.63 2.70
C CYS A 30 18.44 -15.13 1.34
N LEU A 31 19.24 -14.94 0.28
CA LEU A 31 18.91 -15.41 -1.06
C LEU A 31 18.59 -16.92 -1.10
N ASP A 32 19.29 -17.74 -0.31
CA ASP A 32 19.06 -19.18 -0.23
C ASP A 32 17.71 -19.56 0.40
N GLU A 33 17.30 -18.84 1.46
CA GLU A 33 15.99 -19.03 2.09
C GLU A 33 14.86 -18.60 1.15
N LEU A 34 15.05 -17.46 0.49
CA LEU A 34 14.12 -16.96 -0.51
C LEU A 34 14.03 -17.89 -1.74
N LYS A 35 15.17 -18.41 -2.22
CA LYS A 35 15.23 -19.39 -3.32
C LYS A 35 14.49 -20.67 -2.96
N SER A 36 14.79 -21.26 -1.79
CA SER A 36 14.12 -22.49 -1.34
C SER A 36 12.60 -22.31 -1.29
N PHE A 37 12.13 -21.17 -0.81
CA PHE A 37 10.71 -20.87 -0.77
C PHE A 37 10.09 -20.68 -2.15
N LEU A 38 10.74 -19.89 -3.01
CA LEU A 38 10.24 -19.64 -4.36
C LEU A 38 10.17 -20.95 -5.17
N THR A 39 11.16 -21.83 -5.05
CA THR A 39 11.13 -23.15 -5.68
C THR A 39 10.01 -24.02 -5.10
N THR A 40 9.73 -23.94 -3.80
CA THR A 40 8.60 -24.66 -3.16
C THR A 40 7.24 -24.20 -3.73
N PHE A 41 7.11 -22.93 -4.08
CA PHE A 41 5.91 -22.37 -4.71
C PHE A 41 5.88 -22.52 -6.24
N GLY A 42 6.86 -23.20 -6.84
CA GLY A 42 6.93 -23.47 -8.28
C GLY A 42 7.61 -22.38 -9.11
N PHE A 43 8.31 -21.43 -8.47
CA PHE A 43 9.06 -20.40 -9.16
C PHE A 43 10.50 -20.82 -9.47
N LYS A 44 11.08 -20.16 -10.48
CA LYS A 44 12.48 -20.39 -10.89
C LYS A 44 13.44 -19.55 -10.05
N GLU A 45 14.63 -20.06 -9.83
CA GLU A 45 15.71 -19.34 -9.11
C GLU A 45 16.06 -17.99 -9.73
N SER A 46 15.93 -17.86 -11.06
CA SER A 46 16.15 -16.59 -11.75
C SER A 46 15.19 -15.49 -11.28
N GLN A 47 13.99 -15.85 -10.83
CA GLN A 47 13.06 -14.92 -10.22
C GLN A 47 13.48 -14.57 -8.79
N ALA A 48 14.02 -15.51 -8.01
CA ALA A 48 14.55 -15.22 -6.68
C ALA A 48 15.64 -14.14 -6.70
N ILE A 49 16.51 -14.18 -7.71
CA ILE A 49 17.53 -13.14 -7.92
C ILE A 49 16.88 -11.78 -8.23
N LEU A 50 15.80 -11.77 -9.03
CA LEU A 50 15.05 -10.56 -9.32
C LEU A 50 14.38 -9.99 -8.06
N PHE A 51 13.76 -10.86 -7.25
CA PHE A 51 13.18 -10.48 -5.95
C PHE A 51 14.26 -9.91 -5.03
N MET A 52 15.42 -10.58 -4.93
CA MET A 52 16.53 -10.06 -4.14
C MET A 52 16.90 -8.65 -4.59
N LYS A 53 17.13 -8.44 -5.88
CA LYS A 53 17.48 -7.13 -6.43
C LYS A 53 16.41 -6.04 -6.24
N LEU A 54 15.15 -6.44 -6.05
CA LEU A 54 14.03 -5.51 -5.84
C LEU A 54 13.83 -5.15 -4.37
N PHE A 55 14.10 -6.08 -3.46
CA PHE A 55 13.84 -5.96 -2.03
C PHE A 55 15.10 -5.58 -1.24
N ASP A 56 16.24 -6.20 -1.54
CA ASP A 56 17.57 -5.92 -0.98
C ASP A 56 18.08 -4.58 -1.55
N LYS A 57 17.95 -3.54 -0.74
CA LYS A 57 18.14 -2.16 -1.15
C LYS A 57 19.55 -1.69 -0.84
N ASP A 58 20.09 -2.16 0.28
CA ASP A 58 21.47 -1.93 0.68
C ASP A 58 22.47 -2.88 -0.01
N LYS A 59 21.96 -3.92 -0.69
CA LYS A 59 22.72 -4.95 -1.39
C LYS A 59 23.60 -5.75 -0.44
N ASP A 60 23.18 -5.90 0.82
CA ASP A 60 23.91 -6.69 1.81
C ASP A 60 23.77 -8.20 1.57
N GLY A 61 22.94 -8.62 0.60
CA GLY A 61 22.71 -10.03 0.28
C GLY A 61 21.70 -10.68 1.22
N PHE A 62 21.02 -9.88 2.04
CA PHE A 62 19.91 -10.25 2.90
C PHE A 62 18.75 -9.28 2.67
N ILE A 63 17.55 -9.71 3.04
CA ILE A 63 16.38 -8.86 3.05
C ILE A 63 15.97 -8.73 4.51
N SER A 64 16.31 -7.59 5.09
CA SER A 64 15.90 -7.25 6.44
C SER A 64 14.39 -7.00 6.51
N LYS A 65 13.79 -7.15 7.70
CA LYS A 65 12.37 -6.82 7.91
C LYS A 65 12.05 -5.37 7.55
N GLU A 66 12.99 -4.45 7.72
CA GLU A 66 12.85 -3.05 7.31
C GLU A 66 12.80 -2.89 5.79
N GLU A 67 13.73 -3.51 5.07
CA GLU A 67 13.76 -3.49 3.60
C GLU A 67 12.57 -4.21 3.00
N PHE A 68 12.18 -5.33 3.60
CA PHE A 68 11.00 -6.06 3.20
C PHE A 68 9.73 -5.21 3.40
N SER A 69 9.59 -4.56 4.56
CA SER A 69 8.50 -3.63 4.82
C SER A 69 8.53 -2.45 3.86
N ALA A 70 9.71 -1.92 3.52
CA ALA A 70 9.87 -0.83 2.57
C ALA A 70 9.52 -1.23 1.13
N ALA A 71 9.93 -2.42 0.70
CA ALA A 71 9.63 -2.98 -0.61
C ALA A 71 8.14 -3.32 -0.74
N VAL A 72 7.54 -3.97 0.27
CA VAL A 72 6.09 -4.21 0.27
C VAL A 72 5.30 -2.92 0.41
N LYS A 73 5.77 -1.89 1.13
CA LYS A 73 5.15 -0.55 1.11
C LYS A 73 5.24 0.13 -0.26
N LYS A 74 6.31 -0.12 -1.02
CA LYS A 74 6.46 0.34 -2.41
C LYS A 74 5.61 -0.44 -3.41
N ILE A 75 5.39 -1.72 -3.14
CA ILE A 75 4.63 -2.64 -4.00
C ILE A 75 3.14 -2.63 -3.64
N LYS A 76 2.77 -2.24 -2.42
CA LYS A 76 1.40 -1.82 -2.11
C LYS A 76 1.04 -0.70 -3.08
N PRO A 77 -0.04 -0.82 -3.86
CA PRO A 77 -0.48 0.26 -4.72
C PRO A 77 -0.67 1.49 -3.83
N ASN A 78 0.07 2.55 -4.12
CA ASN A 78 -0.09 3.89 -3.58
C ASN A 78 -0.45 4.03 -2.09
N ARG A 79 0.56 4.02 -1.21
CA ARG A 79 0.51 5.04 -0.15
C ARG A 79 0.82 6.38 -0.81
N ILE A 80 -0.25 7.06 -1.21
CA ILE A 80 -0.24 8.46 -1.62
C ILE A 80 0.64 9.23 -0.62
N SER A 81 1.72 9.85 -1.09
CA SER A 81 2.62 10.62 -0.22
C SER A 81 1.86 11.78 0.45
N GLU A 82 2.30 12.28 1.60
CA GLU A 82 1.62 13.42 2.26
C GLU A 82 1.45 14.61 1.30
N ALA A 83 2.46 14.87 0.46
CA ALA A 83 2.39 15.90 -0.58
C ALA A 83 1.27 15.64 -1.60
N GLN A 84 1.10 14.40 -2.04
CA GLN A 84 0.01 14.02 -2.93
C GLN A 84 -1.35 14.03 -2.22
N LEU A 85 -1.42 13.63 -0.94
CA LEU A 85 -2.64 13.73 -0.12
C LEU A 85 -3.06 15.20 0.04
N ARG A 86 -2.11 16.11 0.30
CA ARG A 86 -2.36 17.56 0.32
C ARG A 86 -2.84 18.07 -1.02
N GLN A 87 -2.25 17.62 -2.13
CA GLN A 87 -2.68 18.03 -3.46
C GLN A 87 -4.08 17.49 -3.79
N LEU A 88 -4.41 16.26 -3.41
CA LEU A 88 -5.73 15.68 -3.60
C LEU A 88 -6.77 16.38 -2.75
N PHE A 89 -6.46 16.61 -1.47
CA PHE A 89 -7.32 17.37 -0.58
C PHE A 89 -7.60 18.77 -1.14
N LYS A 90 -6.56 19.49 -1.60
CA LYS A 90 -6.71 20.82 -2.19
C LYS A 90 -7.46 20.83 -3.52
N LYS A 91 -7.35 19.75 -4.31
CA LYS A 91 -8.13 19.59 -5.55
C LYS A 91 -9.60 19.27 -5.26
N ALA A 92 -9.86 18.53 -4.19
CA ALA A 92 -11.19 18.15 -3.76
C ALA A 92 -11.93 19.32 -3.09
N ASP A 93 -11.23 20.08 -2.23
CA ASP A 93 -11.75 21.25 -1.50
C ASP A 93 -11.83 22.47 -2.41
N LYS A 94 -12.77 22.44 -3.36
CA LYS A 94 -13.00 23.53 -4.31
C LYS A 94 -13.47 24.80 -3.62
N LYS A 95 -14.16 24.65 -2.49
CA LYS A 95 -14.63 25.76 -1.66
C LYS A 95 -13.53 26.34 -0.78
N ASN A 96 -12.36 25.70 -0.72
CA ASN A 96 -11.21 26.10 0.08
C ASN A 96 -11.60 26.34 1.55
N CYS A 97 -12.52 25.52 2.04
CA CYS A 97 -13.10 25.64 3.38
C CYS A 97 -12.36 24.78 4.42
N GLY A 98 -11.34 24.03 3.99
CA GLY A 98 -10.53 23.15 4.83
C GLY A 98 -11.25 21.86 5.23
N LYS A 99 -12.39 21.54 4.60
CA LYS A 99 -13.19 20.33 4.84
C LYS A 99 -13.79 19.85 3.53
N LEU A 100 -13.92 18.54 3.37
CA LEU A 100 -14.52 17.92 2.20
C LEU A 100 -15.93 17.45 2.52
N ASP A 101 -16.92 18.00 1.80
CA ASP A 101 -18.27 17.47 1.84
C ASP A 101 -18.46 16.26 0.92
N ALA A 102 -19.55 15.49 1.11
CA ALA A 102 -19.83 14.27 0.33
C ALA A 102 -19.77 14.47 -1.19
N LYS A 103 -20.19 15.64 -1.65
CA LYS A 103 -20.19 15.99 -3.08
C LYS A 103 -18.77 16.23 -3.60
N GLU A 104 -17.94 16.93 -2.82
CA GLU A 104 -16.52 17.15 -3.13
C GLU A 104 -15.72 15.85 -3.09
N LEU A 105 -15.94 15.01 -2.07
CA LEU A 105 -15.27 13.72 -1.95
C LEU A 105 -15.62 12.79 -3.12
N ARG A 106 -16.91 12.68 -3.45
CA ARG A 106 -17.39 11.90 -4.62
C ARG A 106 -16.74 12.36 -5.92
N THR A 107 -16.67 13.67 -6.13
CA THR A 107 -16.03 14.23 -7.33
C THR A 107 -14.54 13.91 -7.39
N CYS A 108 -13.84 14.01 -6.25
CA CYS A 108 -12.43 13.67 -6.14
C CYS A 108 -12.18 12.19 -6.45
N LEU A 109 -13.00 11.30 -5.90
CA LEU A 109 -12.89 9.86 -6.09
C LEU A 109 -13.08 9.47 -7.56
N VAL A 110 -14.12 10.00 -8.23
CA VAL A 110 -14.35 9.74 -9.66
C VAL A 110 -13.21 10.27 -10.54
N GLN A 111 -12.60 11.40 -10.16
CA GLN A 111 -11.47 11.96 -10.90
C GLN A 111 -10.18 11.15 -10.74
N HIS A 112 -9.96 10.57 -9.56
CA HIS A 112 -8.78 9.77 -9.28
C HIS A 112 -8.92 8.33 -9.77
N ASP A 113 -10.10 7.74 -9.57
CA ASP A 113 -10.41 6.38 -9.98
C ASP A 113 -11.89 6.27 -10.39
N LYS A 114 -12.12 6.20 -11.70
CA LYS A 114 -13.46 6.08 -12.28
C LYS A 114 -14.15 4.74 -11.98
N THR A 115 -13.43 3.78 -11.39
CA THR A 115 -13.97 2.45 -11.06
C THR A 115 -14.49 2.36 -9.63
N LEU A 116 -14.23 3.36 -8.77
CA LEU A 116 -14.72 3.37 -7.40
C LEU A 116 -16.23 3.62 -7.35
N ASP A 117 -16.94 2.71 -6.66
CA ASP A 117 -18.37 2.86 -6.40
C ASP A 117 -18.59 4.01 -5.42
N THR A 118 -19.16 5.10 -5.93
CA THR A 118 -19.36 6.33 -5.17
C THR A 118 -20.69 6.36 -4.42
N ASN A 119 -21.47 5.28 -4.44
CA ASN A 119 -22.72 5.20 -3.68
C ASN A 119 -22.44 4.96 -2.18
N HIS A 120 -21.25 4.47 -1.83
CA HIS A 120 -20.80 4.27 -0.46
C HIS A 120 -20.06 5.47 0.15
N VAL A 121 -19.99 6.61 -0.55
CA VAL A 121 -19.29 7.81 -0.05
C VAL A 121 -19.87 8.30 1.27
N ASP A 122 -21.19 8.27 1.42
CA ASP A 122 -21.87 8.66 2.66
C ASP A 122 -21.50 7.74 3.84
N ASP A 123 -21.42 6.43 3.61
CA ASP A 123 -20.97 5.46 4.63
C ASP A 123 -19.51 5.70 5.03
N TRP A 124 -18.65 5.99 4.06
CA TRP A 124 -17.23 6.26 4.31
C TRP A 124 -17.02 7.55 5.09
N ILE A 125 -17.76 8.60 4.77
CA ILE A 125 -17.74 9.85 5.53
C ILE A 125 -18.22 9.57 6.94
N ARG A 126 -19.37 8.91 7.11
CA ARG A 126 -19.89 8.59 8.43
C ARG A 126 -18.93 7.76 9.28
N LYS A 127 -18.16 6.87 8.66
CA LYS A 127 -17.15 6.03 9.32
C LYS A 127 -15.92 6.82 9.77
N HIS A 128 -15.52 7.85 9.01
CA HIS A 128 -14.27 8.58 9.22
C HIS A 128 -14.44 9.98 9.81
N ASP A 129 -15.66 10.52 9.80
CA ASP A 129 -16.08 11.77 10.40
C ASP A 129 -16.13 11.61 11.93
N LYS A 130 -15.01 11.95 12.59
CA LYS A 130 -14.86 11.83 14.05
C LYS A 130 -15.52 12.99 14.77
N ASN A 131 -15.48 14.18 14.16
CA ASN A 131 -16.06 15.38 14.74
C ASN A 131 -17.59 15.49 14.51
N ARG A 132 -18.16 14.61 13.69
CA ARG A 132 -19.58 14.49 13.33
C ARG A 132 -20.15 15.76 12.69
N ASP A 133 -19.32 16.48 11.94
CA ASP A 133 -19.74 17.69 11.24
C ASP A 133 -20.30 17.42 9.82
N GLY A 134 -20.36 16.15 9.43
CA GLY A 134 -20.85 15.69 8.13
C GLY A 134 -19.85 15.94 6.99
N ARG A 135 -18.60 16.28 7.30
CA ARG A 135 -17.52 16.56 6.36
C ARG A 135 -16.23 15.88 6.86
N LEU A 136 -15.26 15.75 5.97
CA LEU A 136 -13.92 15.25 6.33
C LEU A 136 -12.94 16.40 6.36
N ASN A 137 -12.37 16.68 7.53
CA ASN A 137 -11.19 17.55 7.61
C ASN A 137 -9.94 16.82 7.07
N TYR A 138 -8.81 17.52 7.00
CA TYR A 138 -7.57 16.95 6.43
C TYR A 138 -7.10 15.66 7.13
N GLU A 139 -7.19 15.59 8.46
CA GLU A 139 -6.76 14.41 9.23
C GLU A 139 -7.71 13.22 9.02
N GLU A 140 -9.01 13.49 8.97
CA GLU A 140 -10.04 12.50 8.68
C GLU A 140 -9.93 11.99 7.23
N PHE A 141 -9.63 12.89 6.28
CA PHE A 141 -9.36 12.55 4.89
C PHE A 141 -8.12 11.67 4.72
N ILE A 142 -7.03 11.94 5.46
CA ILE A 142 -5.86 11.05 5.47
C ILE A 142 -6.26 9.66 5.96
N THR A 143 -7.02 9.60 7.06
CA THR A 143 -7.46 8.32 7.63
C THR A 143 -8.33 7.55 6.63
N PHE A 144 -9.25 8.24 5.96
CA PHE A 144 -10.07 7.69 4.87
C PHE A 144 -9.22 7.17 3.71
N MET A 145 -8.28 7.97 3.21
CA MET A 145 -7.38 7.58 2.10
C MET A 145 -6.47 6.40 2.48
N LEU A 146 -6.17 6.20 3.76
CA LEU A 146 -5.38 5.07 4.24
C LEU A 146 -6.20 3.79 4.48
N ASP A 147 -7.52 3.91 4.67
CA ASP A 147 -8.45 2.79 4.90
C ASP A 147 -9.06 2.28 3.58
N VAL A 148 -9.32 3.17 2.62
CA VAL A 148 -10.07 2.88 1.38
C VAL A 148 -9.19 2.64 0.16
N LEU A 149 -7.97 3.18 0.11
CA LEU A 149 -6.99 3.00 -0.98
C LEU A 149 -5.76 2.22 -0.50
#